data_AF-S0F4J1-F1
#
_entry.id   AF-S0F4J1-F1
#
_cell.length_a   1.000
_cell.length_b   1.000
_cell.length_c   1.000
_cell.angle_alpha   90.00
_cell.angle_beta   90.00
_cell.angle_gamma   90.00
#
_symmetry.space_group_name_H-M   'P 1'
#
loop_
_entity.id
_entity.type
_entity.pdbx_description
1 polymer ?
#
loop_
_entity_poly.entity_id
_entity_poly.type
_entity_poly.pdbx_seq_one_letter_code
_entity_poly.pdbx_strand_id
1 'polypeptide(L)'
;MVIMKTRRKIRLKYKNERVLLSDVLPYELPVIFTNRYFYRYLVSNGIRFDGTELSWKKDIDQDALAVLNFIFSPYLNKDLTILPDNQFKFKDKVVSIPFLYKIKHKPHKLRRLALIHPVSQM
;
A
#
# COMPACT_ATOMS: atom_id res chain seq x y z
N MET A 1 -0.55 -45.08 11.43
CA MET A 1 0.12 -44.33 10.35
C MET A 1 -0.88 -43.33 9.78
N VAL A 2 -0.79 -42.04 10.10
CA VAL A 2 -1.77 -41.02 9.67
C VAL A 2 -1.34 -40.50 8.30
N ILE A 3 -2.16 -40.75 7.28
CA ILE A 3 -1.92 -40.26 5.92
C ILE A 3 -2.29 -38.77 5.88
N MET A 4 -1.28 -37.89 5.87
CA MET A 4 -1.51 -36.46 5.63
C MET A 4 -1.96 -36.23 4.20
N LYS A 5 -3.21 -35.82 4.03
CA LYS A 5 -3.80 -35.46 2.73
C LYS A 5 -3.08 -34.22 2.18
N THR A 6 -2.40 -34.35 1.05
CA THR A 6 -1.70 -33.25 0.38
C THR A 6 -2.69 -32.16 -0.05
N ARG A 7 -2.51 -30.93 0.47
CA ARG A 7 -3.37 -29.78 0.12
C ARG A 7 -3.19 -29.42 -1.35
N ARG A 8 -4.29 -29.31 -2.10
CA ARG A 8 -4.27 -28.80 -3.48
C ARG A 8 -3.80 -27.34 -3.49
N LYS A 9 -2.70 -27.07 -4.20
CA LYS A 9 -2.26 -25.70 -4.47
C LYS A 9 -3.18 -25.08 -5.52
N ILE A 10 -3.93 -24.06 -5.15
CA ILE A 10 -4.76 -23.29 -6.08
C ILE A 10 -3.90 -22.16 -6.65
N ARG A 11 -3.80 -22.07 -7.97
CA ARG A 11 -3.13 -20.94 -8.63
C ARG A 11 -4.06 -19.73 -8.57
N LEU A 12 -3.61 -18.66 -7.90
CA LEU A 12 -4.32 -17.40 -7.93
C LEU A 12 -4.22 -16.81 -9.34
N LYS A 13 -5.38 -16.48 -9.94
CA LYS A 13 -5.47 -15.86 -11.27
C LYS A 13 -5.06 -14.38 -11.24
N TYR A 14 -5.23 -13.74 -10.09
CA TYR A 14 -5.16 -12.29 -9.94
C TYR A 14 -3.88 -11.87 -9.20
N LYS A 15 -3.41 -10.65 -9.49
CA LYS A 15 -2.22 -10.09 -8.86
C LYS A 15 -2.49 -9.71 -7.39
N ASN A 16 -1.44 -9.68 -6.57
CA ASN A 16 -1.53 -9.40 -5.14
C ASN A 16 -2.14 -8.02 -4.85
N GLU A 17 -1.84 -7.02 -5.68
CA GLU A 17 -2.25 -5.62 -5.51
C GLU A 17 -3.77 -5.44 -5.63
N ARG A 18 -4.54 -6.47 -6.07
CA ARG A 18 -6.00 -6.40 -6.23
C ARG A 18 -6.73 -6.10 -4.91
N VAL A 19 -6.09 -6.36 -3.77
CA VAL A 19 -6.66 -6.09 -2.44
C VAL A 19 -7.05 -4.63 -2.30
N LEU A 20 -6.30 -3.72 -2.94
CA LEU A 20 -6.60 -2.28 -3.01
C LEU A 20 -7.97 -1.95 -3.57
N LEU A 21 -8.54 -2.82 -4.41
CA LEU A 21 -9.83 -2.62 -5.06
C LEU A 21 -10.99 -3.24 -4.29
N SER A 22 -10.71 -4.11 -3.30
CA SER A 22 -11.72 -4.89 -2.59
C SER A 22 -12.01 -4.43 -1.16
N ASP A 23 -11.26 -3.46 -0.66
CA ASP A 23 -11.14 -3.21 0.78
C ASP A 23 -12.28 -2.39 1.40
N VAL A 24 -13.29 -1.97 0.63
CA VAL A 24 -14.23 -0.94 1.11
C VAL A 24 -15.63 -1.09 0.53
N LEU A 25 -16.62 -1.02 1.43
CA LEU A 25 -18.03 -1.07 1.08
C LEU A 25 -18.49 0.30 0.54
N PRO A 26 -19.51 0.35 -0.36
CA PRO A 26 -19.90 1.58 -1.05
C PRO A 26 -20.30 2.77 -0.15
N TYR A 27 -20.66 2.51 1.10
CA TYR A 27 -21.10 3.52 2.08
C TYR A 27 -19.99 4.00 3.03
N GLU A 28 -18.81 3.39 2.99
CA GLU A 28 -17.70 3.73 3.90
C GLU A 28 -16.82 4.85 3.35
N LEU A 29 -16.82 5.04 2.03
CA LEU A 29 -16.02 6.06 1.35
C LEU A 29 -16.89 7.11 0.68
N PRO A 30 -16.38 8.35 0.56
CA PRO A 30 -16.95 9.33 -0.35
C PRO A 30 -17.05 8.75 -1.77
N VAL A 31 -18.13 9.07 -2.50
CA VAL A 31 -18.36 8.62 -3.89
C VAL A 31 -17.20 8.98 -4.83
N ILE A 32 -16.46 10.04 -4.51
CA ILE A 32 -15.32 10.54 -5.29
C ILE A 32 -14.00 9.80 -5.00
N PHE A 33 -13.92 9.00 -3.94
CA PHE A 33 -12.68 8.33 -3.57
C PHE A 33 -12.54 6.98 -4.30
N THR A 34 -11.36 6.74 -4.88
CA THR A 34 -11.06 5.46 -5.53
C THR A 34 -9.59 5.12 -5.45
N ASN A 35 -9.28 3.87 -5.06
CA ASN A 35 -7.94 3.30 -5.13
C ASN A 35 -7.54 2.88 -6.56
N ARG A 36 -8.41 3.06 -7.57
CA ARG A 36 -8.18 2.59 -8.94
C ARG A 36 -6.87 3.12 -9.55
N TYR A 37 -6.58 4.41 -9.39
CA TYR A 37 -5.37 5.00 -9.94
C TYR A 37 -4.12 4.59 -9.17
N PHE A 38 -4.23 4.47 -7.84
CA PHE A 38 -3.14 3.96 -7.02
C PHE A 38 -2.79 2.51 -7.38
N TYR A 39 -3.79 1.64 -7.50
CA TYR A 39 -3.62 0.27 -8.02
C TYR A 39 -2.92 0.24 -9.38
N ARG A 40 -3.37 1.08 -10.33
CA ARG A 40 -2.74 1.16 -11.67
C ARG A 40 -1.28 1.58 -11.58
N TYR A 41 -0.97 2.58 -10.76
CA TYR A 41 0.37 3.08 -10.53
C TYR A 41 1.31 2.00 -9.97
N LEU A 42 0.86 1.22 -8.98
CA LEU A 42 1.67 0.12 -8.43
C LEU A 42 1.93 -0.96 -9.47
N VAL A 43 0.88 -1.36 -10.20
CA VAL A 43 0.96 -2.44 -11.18
C VAL A 43 1.79 -2.05 -12.42
N SER A 44 1.67 -0.82 -12.91
CA SER A 44 2.43 -0.37 -14.09
C SER A 44 3.92 -0.30 -13.77
N ASN A 45 4.27 0.23 -12.60
CA ASN A 45 5.64 0.44 -12.16
C ASN A 45 6.24 -0.79 -11.45
N GLY A 46 5.46 -1.86 -11.29
CA GLY A 46 5.86 -3.10 -10.62
C GLY A 46 6.34 -2.89 -9.19
N ILE A 47 5.72 -1.93 -8.49
CA ILE A 47 6.09 -1.60 -7.12
C ILE A 47 5.54 -2.67 -6.19
N ARG A 48 6.41 -3.22 -5.33
CA ARG A 48 6.04 -4.20 -4.31
C ARG A 48 6.62 -3.82 -2.97
N PHE A 49 5.82 -3.99 -1.93
CA PHE A 49 6.21 -3.69 -0.58
C PHE A 49 5.70 -4.76 0.38
N ASP A 50 6.59 -5.39 1.13
CA ASP A 50 6.24 -6.46 2.08
C ASP A 50 6.30 -6.00 3.55
N GLY A 51 6.38 -4.69 3.79
CA GLY A 51 6.53 -4.09 5.13
C GLY A 51 7.98 -3.82 5.53
N THR A 52 8.95 -4.53 4.93
CA THR A 52 10.39 -4.35 5.20
C THR A 52 11.21 -4.11 3.95
N GLU A 53 10.72 -4.54 2.78
CA GLU A 53 11.45 -4.45 1.52
C GLU A 53 10.55 -3.80 0.49
N LEU A 54 11.08 -2.78 -0.17
CA LEU A 54 10.43 -2.04 -1.25
C LEU A 54 11.21 -2.30 -2.52
N SER A 55 10.52 -2.72 -3.59
CA SER A 55 11.11 -2.95 -4.90
C SER A 55 10.27 -2.31 -5.99
N TRP A 56 10.89 -1.89 -7.08
CA TRP A 56 10.21 -1.37 -8.27
C TRP A 56 10.98 -1.72 -9.55
N LYS A 57 10.37 -1.51 -10.71
CA LYS A 57 11.02 -1.81 -11.99
C LYS A 57 12.20 -0.88 -12.30
N LYS A 58 13.13 -1.35 -13.14
CA LYS A 58 14.30 -0.59 -13.58
C LYS A 58 13.94 0.61 -14.47
N ASP A 59 12.88 0.47 -15.26
CA ASP A 59 12.38 1.44 -16.24
C ASP A 59 11.28 2.35 -15.67
N ILE A 60 11.29 2.61 -14.36
CA ILE A 60 10.31 3.52 -13.75
C ILE A 60 10.54 4.95 -14.25
N ASP A 61 9.45 5.62 -14.59
CA ASP A 61 9.47 7.03 -14.95
C ASP A 61 9.91 7.91 -13.76
N GLN A 62 10.55 9.04 -14.04
CA GLN A 62 11.09 9.93 -13.01
C GLN A 62 9.97 10.53 -12.14
N ASP A 63 8.83 10.89 -12.73
CA ASP A 63 7.71 11.44 -11.96
C ASP A 63 7.07 10.35 -11.10
N ALA A 64 6.95 9.14 -11.64
CA ALA A 64 6.49 7.98 -10.88
C ALA A 64 7.41 7.67 -9.69
N LEU A 65 8.72 7.80 -9.87
CA LEU A 65 9.70 7.66 -8.79
C LEU A 65 9.60 8.80 -7.76
N ALA A 66 9.35 10.04 -8.19
CA ALA A 66 9.14 11.17 -7.29
C ALA A 66 7.91 10.95 -6.40
N VAL A 67 6.80 10.43 -6.95
CA VAL A 67 5.61 10.03 -6.17
C VAL A 67 5.96 8.93 -5.16
N LEU A 68 6.75 7.94 -5.56
CA LEU A 68 7.18 6.87 -4.65
C LEU A 68 7.99 7.44 -3.47
N ASN A 69 8.96 8.30 -3.79
CA ASN A 69 9.78 8.98 -2.80
C ASN A 69 8.93 9.85 -1.87
N PHE A 70 7.91 10.52 -2.38
CA PHE A 70 6.98 11.29 -1.56
C PHE A 70 6.20 10.40 -0.57
N ILE A 71 5.66 9.27 -1.04
CA ILE A 71 4.93 8.31 -0.20
C ILE A 71 5.81 7.74 0.92
N PHE A 72 7.08 7.45 0.62
CA PHE A 72 8.02 6.84 1.56
C PHE A 72 8.89 7.85 2.32
N SER A 73 8.81 9.15 2.01
CA SER A 73 9.64 10.21 2.59
C SER A 73 9.74 10.15 4.12
N PRO A 74 8.65 9.93 4.89
CA PRO A 74 8.72 9.83 6.36
C PRO A 74 9.56 8.65 6.88
N TYR A 75 9.80 7.64 6.03
CA TYR A 75 10.53 6.41 6.37
C TYR A 75 11.96 6.41 5.83
N LEU A 76 12.31 7.35 4.95
CA LEU A 76 13.64 7.46 4.32
C LEU A 76 14.75 7.88 5.30
N ASN A 77 14.41 8.39 6.48
CA ASN A 77 15.39 8.79 7.51
C ASN A 77 15.74 7.67 8.50
N LYS A 78 15.15 6.47 8.33
CA LYS A 78 15.47 5.31 9.16
C LYS A 78 16.72 4.60 8.65
N ASP A 79 17.33 3.74 9.48
CA ASP A 79 18.40 2.84 9.05
C ASP A 79 17.95 2.04 7.81
N LEU A 80 18.46 2.44 6.64
CA LEU A 80 18.09 1.90 5.33
C LEU A 80 19.30 1.29 4.67
N THR A 81 19.10 0.10 4.12
CA THR A 81 20.08 -0.53 3.25
C THR A 81 19.59 -0.40 1.81
N ILE A 82 20.37 0.31 1.00
CA ILE A 82 20.15 0.39 -0.44
C ILE A 82 20.66 -0.92 -1.05
N LEU A 83 19.78 -1.64 -1.73
CA LEU A 83 20.10 -2.87 -2.43
C LEU A 83 20.28 -2.59 -3.93
N PRO A 84 21.05 -3.42 -4.64
CA PRO A 84 21.08 -3.38 -6.10
C PRO A 84 19.69 -3.64 -6.69
N ASP A 85 19.48 -3.24 -7.95
CA ASP A 85 18.23 -3.46 -8.71
C ASP A 85 16.98 -2.74 -8.16
N ASN A 86 17.10 -1.45 -7.82
CA ASN A 86 15.95 -0.60 -7.46
C ASN A 86 15.16 -1.15 -6.26
N GLN A 87 15.90 -1.44 -5.19
CA GLN A 87 15.37 -2.04 -3.97
C GLN A 87 15.86 -1.29 -2.72
N PHE A 88 14.97 -1.13 -1.76
CA PHE A 88 15.27 -0.62 -0.43
C PHE A 88 14.86 -1.63 0.63
N LYS A 89 15.74 -1.84 1.60
CA LYS A 89 15.44 -2.65 2.78
C LYS A 89 15.46 -1.77 4.02
N PHE A 90 14.33 -1.76 4.72
CA PHE A 90 14.16 -1.16 6.02
C PHE A 90 14.62 -2.14 7.10
N LYS A 91 15.37 -1.65 8.08
CA LYS A 91 15.81 -2.46 9.23
C LYS A 91 14.63 -3.02 10.03
N ASP A 92 13.64 -2.17 10.26
CA ASP A 92 12.42 -2.51 10.97
C ASP A 92 11.21 -2.47 10.04
N LYS A 93 10.16 -3.20 10.43
CA LYS A 93 8.88 -3.14 9.73
C LYS A 93 8.35 -1.71 9.75
N VAL A 94 8.03 -1.18 8.56
CA VAL A 94 7.42 0.14 8.42
C VAL A 94 6.01 0.09 8.98
N VAL A 95 5.71 1.04 9.85
CA VAL A 95 4.38 1.26 10.41
C VAL A 95 3.95 2.67 10.03
N SER A 96 2.79 2.78 9.41
CA SER A 96 2.14 4.05 9.09
C SER A 96 0.94 4.31 10.00
N ILE A 97 0.75 5.59 10.33
CA ILE A 97 -0.46 6.05 11.02
C ILE A 97 -1.47 6.57 9.98
N PRO A 98 -2.77 6.29 10.14
CA PRO A 98 -3.78 6.84 9.26
C PRO A 98 -3.89 8.36 9.42
N PHE A 99 -4.24 9.04 8.34
CA PHE A 99 -4.54 10.46 8.35
C PHE A 99 -5.90 10.69 9.00
N LEU A 100 -5.95 11.58 10.00
CA LEU A 100 -7.15 11.82 10.80
C LEU A 100 -7.73 13.20 10.50
N TYR A 101 -8.92 13.24 9.91
CA TYR A 101 -9.62 14.47 9.56
C TYR A 101 -10.83 14.67 10.47
N LYS A 102 -11.05 15.91 10.89
CA LYS A 102 -12.30 16.29 11.57
C LYS A 102 -13.32 16.67 10.50
N ILE A 103 -14.43 15.96 10.45
CA ILE A 103 -15.54 16.24 9.55
C ILE A 103 -16.75 16.71 10.34
N LYS A 104 -17.49 17.68 9.78
CA LYS A 104 -18.72 18.18 10.37
C LYS A 104 -19.79 17.10 10.27
N HIS A 105 -20.38 16.72 11.40
CA HIS A 105 -21.46 15.74 11.43
C HIS A 105 -22.76 16.34 11.98
N LYS A 106 -22.67 17.18 13.02
CA LYS A 106 -23.78 18.03 13.51
C LYS A 106 -23.25 19.45 13.77
N PRO A 107 -24.12 20.46 13.94
CA PRO A 107 -23.69 21.85 14.17
C PRO A 107 -22.66 22.02 15.29
N HIS A 108 -22.79 21.25 16.38
CA HIS A 108 -21.88 21.28 17.53
C HIS A 108 -21.10 19.96 17.75
N LYS A 109 -21.10 19.05 16.77
CA LYS A 109 -20.43 17.74 16.90
C LYS A 109 -19.63 17.39 15.66
N LEU A 110 -18.33 17.24 15.85
CA LEU A 110 -17.42 16.73 14.84
C LEU A 110 -17.32 15.20 14.94
N ARG A 111 -17.06 14.55 13.80
CA ARG A 111 -16.59 13.16 13.73
C ARG A 111 -15.15 13.13 13.26
N ARG A 112 -14.46 12.03 13.53
CA ARG A 112 -13.11 11.76 13.01
C ARG A 112 -13.23 10.78 11.85
N LEU A 113 -12.74 11.16 10.68
CA LEU A 113 -12.54 10.29 9.54
C LEU A 113 -11.08 9.85 9.54
N ALA A 114 -10.83 8.55 9.48
CA ALA A 114 -9.49 8.00 9.32
C ALA A 114 -9.31 7.58 7.86
N LEU A 115 -8.33 8.16 7.17
CA LEU A 115 -7.90 7.73 5.85
C LEU A 115 -6.62 6.91 6.00
N ILE A 116 -6.63 5.69 5.48
CA ILE A 116 -5.48 4.78 5.56
C ILE A 116 -4.31 5.38 4.77
N HIS A 117 -3.10 5.29 5.33
CA HIS A 117 -1.89 5.73 4.66
C HIS A 117 -1.57 4.82 3.46
N PRO A 118 -1.11 5.33 2.30
CA PRO A 118 -0.82 4.50 1.12
C PRO A 118 0.09 3.30 1.41
N VAL A 119 1.15 3.50 2.20
CA VAL A 119 2.08 2.43 2.61
C VAL A 119 1.38 1.28 3.36
N SER A 120 0.33 1.56 4.15
CA SER A 120 -0.45 0.52 4.83
C SER A 120 -1.34 -0.29 3.90
N GLN A 121 -1.61 0.20 2.69
CA GLN A 121 -2.49 -0.44 1.72
C GLN A 121 -1.73 -1.29 0.68
N MET A 122 -0.40 -1.24 0.71
CA MET A 122 0.52 -1.97 -0.17
C MET A 122 0.93 -3.29 0.48
#